data_AF-A0A531LSH3-F1
#
_entry.id   AF-A0A531LSH3-F1
#
_cell.length_a   1.000
_cell.length_b   1.000
_cell.length_c   1.000
_cell.angle_alpha   90.00
_cell.angle_beta   90.00
_cell.angle_gamma   90.00
#
_symmetry.space_group_name_H-M   'P 1'
#
loop_
_entity.id
_entity.type
_entity.pdbx_description
1 polymer ?
#
loop_
_entity_poly.entity_id
_entity_poly.type
_entity_poly.pdbx_seq_one_letter_code
_entity_poly.pdbx_strand_id
1 'polypeptide(L)' 'MATQADAQELAALRALSASIGLNPHMTQAAGGNTSLKAGDTLWIKASGTWLKDALRDDIMVPVAMAPLLEA' A
#
# COMPACT_ATOMS: atom_id res chain seq x y z
N MET A 1 -1.03 15.68 -9.68
CA MET A 1 -0.59 14.55 -10.53
C MET A 1 0.56 13.85 -9.81
N ALA A 2 0.57 12.52 -9.78
CA ALA A 2 1.67 11.77 -9.17
C ALA A 2 2.98 12.04 -9.92
N THR A 3 4.05 12.26 -9.19
CA THR A 3 5.39 12.49 -9.75
C THR A 3 6.03 11.16 -10.17
N GLN A 4 7.11 11.24 -10.97
CA GLN A 4 7.92 10.05 -11.27
C GLN A 4 8.51 9.44 -10.00
N ALA A 5 8.87 10.26 -9.01
CA ALA A 5 9.36 9.79 -7.72
C ALA A 5 8.26 9.04 -6.96
N ASP A 6 7.04 9.56 -6.94
CA ASP A 6 5.89 8.90 -6.29
C ASP A 6 5.61 7.51 -6.91
N ALA A 7 5.75 7.38 -8.23
CA ALA A 7 5.59 6.10 -8.92
C ALA A 7 6.69 5.09 -8.52
N GLN A 8 7.93 5.55 -8.36
CA GLN A 8 9.03 4.72 -7.89
C GLN A 8 8.84 4.30 -6.42
N GLU A 9 8.40 5.22 -5.56
CA GLU A 9 8.09 4.92 -4.17
C GLU A 9 6.91 3.95 -4.04
N LEU A 10 5.88 4.09 -4.88
CA LEU A 10 4.76 3.14 -4.90
C LEU A 10 5.21 1.74 -5.34
N ALA A 11 6.11 1.65 -6.31
CA ALA A 11 6.71 0.37 -6.70
C ALA A 11 7.55 -0.23 -5.56
N ALA A 12 8.33 0.59 -4.85
CA ALA A 12 9.09 0.15 -3.68
C ALA A 12 8.18 -0.32 -2.54
N LEU A 13 7.06 0.37 -2.30
CA LEU A 13 6.06 -0.04 -1.33
C LEU A 13 5.48 -1.42 -1.69
N ARG A 14 5.11 -1.65 -2.96
CA ARG A 14 4.58 -2.95 -3.40
C ARG A 14 5.59 -4.08 -3.17
N ALA A 15 6.88 -3.84 -3.41
CA ALA A 15 7.93 -4.82 -3.13
C ALA A 15 8.07 -5.11 -1.63
N LEU A 16 8.03 -4.07 -0.78
CA LEU A 16 8.05 -4.22 0.68
C LEU A 16 6.80 -4.96 1.20
N SER A 17 5.62 -4.61 0.70
CA SER A 17 4.36 -5.29 1.02
C SER A 17 4.45 -6.78 0.71
N ALA A 18 4.95 -7.15 -0.48
CA ALA A 18 5.12 -8.55 -0.84
C ALA A 18 6.10 -9.28 0.08
N SER A 19 7.24 -8.67 0.41
CA SER A 19 8.24 -9.29 1.30
C SER A 19 7.70 -9.51 2.71
N ILE A 20 6.96 -8.54 3.27
CA ILE A 20 6.29 -8.66 4.57
C ILE A 20 5.18 -9.72 4.52
N GLY A 21 4.38 -9.71 3.45
CA GLY A 21 3.25 -10.62 3.28
C GLY A 21 3.65 -12.09 3.11
N LEU A 22 4.86 -12.36 2.65
CA LEU A 22 5.43 -13.70 2.55
C LEU A 22 5.89 -14.24 3.91
N ASN A 23 6.02 -13.40 4.94
CA ASN A 23 6.41 -13.82 6.27
C ASN A 23 5.18 -14.09 7.17
N PRO A 24 4.84 -15.36 7.45
CA PRO A 24 3.66 -15.72 8.25
C PRO A 24 3.77 -15.31 9.72
N HIS A 25 4.97 -14.97 10.21
CA HIS A 25 5.17 -14.42 11.55
C HIS A 25 4.89 -12.92 11.63
N MET A 26 4.81 -12.23 10.48
CA MET A 26 4.49 -10.80 10.42
C MET A 26 3.01 -10.57 10.11
N THR A 27 2.46 -11.33 9.16
CA THR A 27 1.07 -11.16 8.70
C THR A 27 0.41 -12.51 8.50
N GLN A 28 -0.89 -12.57 8.77
CA GLN A 28 -1.70 -13.79 8.64
C GLN A 28 -2.93 -13.47 7.81
N ALA A 29 -3.20 -14.28 6.78
CA ALA A 29 -4.26 -14.06 5.81
C ALA A 29 -4.26 -12.62 5.26
N ALA A 30 -5.40 -11.93 5.23
CA ALA A 30 -5.53 -10.56 4.75
C ALA A 30 -5.15 -9.49 5.80
N GLY A 31 -4.59 -9.90 6.95
CA GLY A 31 -4.14 -9.01 8.01
C GLY A 31 -2.86 -8.24 7.65
N GLY A 32 -2.58 -7.18 8.43
CA GLY A 32 -1.47 -6.25 8.18
C GLY A 32 -1.83 -5.16 7.15
N ASN A 33 -1.21 -3.99 7.27
CA ASN A 33 -1.41 -2.88 6.33
C ASN A 33 -0.07 -2.20 6.04
N THR A 34 0.06 -1.67 4.83
CA THR A 34 1.17 -0.82 4.42
C THR A 34 0.59 0.36 3.66
N SER A 35 1.20 1.53 3.81
CA SER A 35 0.76 2.74 3.11
C SER A 35 1.93 3.64 2.72
N LEU A 36 1.70 4.50 1.72
CA LEU A 36 2.63 5.53 1.24
C LEU A 36 1.84 6.83 1.08
N LYS A 37 2.36 7.90 1.68
CA LYS A 37 1.88 9.25 1.39
C LYS A 37 2.66 9.80 0.18
N ALA A 38 1.96 10.06 -0.91
CA ALA A 38 2.50 10.65 -2.13
C ALA A 38 1.69 11.91 -2.48
N GLY A 39 2.26 13.09 -2.21
CA GLY A 39 1.53 14.36 -2.27
C GLY A 39 0.28 14.36 -1.38
N ASP A 40 -0.87 14.64 -1.99
CA ASP A 40 -2.19 14.68 -1.32
C ASP A 40 -2.92 13.33 -1.35
N THR A 41 -2.24 12.24 -1.73
CA THR A 41 -2.80 10.88 -1.79
C THR A 41 -2.13 9.96 -0.78
N LEU A 42 -2.92 9.23 -0.01
CA LEU A 42 -2.48 8.08 0.75
C LEU A 42 -2.77 6.82 -0.06
N TRP A 43 -1.73 6.15 -0.54
CA TRP A 43 -1.84 4.80 -1.08
C TRP A 43 -1.87 3.83 0.09
N ILE A 44 -2.90 2.98 0.16
CA ILE A 44 -3.08 2.02 1.25
C ILE A 44 -3.50 0.67 0.71
N LYS A 45 -3.12 -0.41 1.38
CA LYS A 45 -3.61 -1.76 1.05
C LYS A 45 -5.14 -1.79 1.11
N ALA A 46 -5.77 -2.30 0.05
CA ALA A 46 -7.21 -2.53 -0.01
C ALA A 46 -7.67 -3.53 1.06
N SER A 47 -8.92 -3.40 1.51
CA SER A 47 -9.52 -4.37 2.43
C SER A 47 -9.70 -5.74 1.75
N GLY A 48 -9.52 -6.82 2.52
CA GLY A 48 -9.68 -8.21 2.02
C GLY A 48 -8.53 -8.74 1.14
N THR A 49 -7.57 -7.89 0.73
CA THR A 49 -6.41 -8.30 -0.07
C THR A 49 -5.22 -8.72 0.80
N TRP A 50 -4.29 -9.49 0.23
CA TRP A 50 -3.13 -10.01 0.94
C TRP A 50 -1.87 -9.26 0.53
N LEU A 51 -1.03 -8.89 1.50
CA LEU A 51 0.22 -8.18 1.24
C LEU A 51 1.17 -8.97 0.32
N LYS A 52 1.18 -10.31 0.41
CA LYS A 52 2.04 -11.18 -0.43
C LYS A 52 1.75 -11.02 -1.92
N ASP A 53 0.52 -10.63 -2.26
CA ASP A 53 0.06 -10.51 -3.65
C ASP A 53 0.38 -9.13 -4.22
N ALA A 54 1.03 -8.23 -3.47
CA ALA A 54 1.28 -6.85 -3.87
C ALA A 54 2.05 -6.67 -5.18
N LEU A 55 2.87 -7.65 -5.60
CA LEU A 55 3.57 -7.61 -6.88
C LEU A 55 2.75 -8.18 -8.05
N ARG A 56 1.76 -9.05 -7.76
CA ARG A 56 0.92 -9.72 -8.77
C ARG A 56 -0.36 -8.94 -9.05
N ASP A 57 -1.01 -8.47 -7.99
CA ASP A 57 -2.34 -7.87 -8.05
C ASP A 57 -2.24 -6.37 -7.73
N ASP A 58 -3.22 -5.59 -8.19
CA ASP A 58 -3.35 -4.18 -7.84
C ASP A 58 -4.12 -4.05 -6.52
N ILE A 59 -3.37 -4.06 -5.42
CA ILE A 59 -3.93 -4.05 -4.07
C ILE A 59 -3.76 -2.70 -3.36
N MET A 60 -3.13 -1.73 -4.00
CA MET A 60 -2.86 -0.41 -3.41
C MET A 60 -3.88 0.58 -3.94
N VAL A 61 -4.78 1.05 -3.08
CA VAL A 61 -5.83 1.99 -3.47
C VAL A 61 -5.46 3.41 -3.07
N PRO A 62 -5.74 4.41 -3.91
CA PRO A 62 -5.52 5.80 -3.58
C PRO A 62 -6.66 6.33 -2.71
N VAL A 63 -6.32 7.06 -1.66
CA VAL A 63 -7.27 7.78 -0.81
C VAL A 63 -6.84 9.24 -0.71
N ALA A 64 -7.77 10.17 -0.89
CA ALA A 64 -7.48 11.59 -0.74
C ALA A 64 -7.14 11.92 0.73
N MET A 65 -6.04 12.65 0.96
CA MET A 65 -5.59 13.00 2.31
C MET A 65 -6.49 14.02 2.99
N ALA A 66 -7.02 15.01 2.26
CA ALA A 66 -7.74 16.13 2.87
C ALA A 66 -8.92 15.68 3.76
N PRO A 67 -9.84 14.81 3.30
CA PRO A 67 -10.94 14.33 4.15
C PRO A 67 -10.48 13.49 5.34
N LEU A 68 -9.33 12.80 5.24
CA LEU A 68 -8.79 11.97 6.34
C LEU A 68 -8.23 12.81 7.48
N LEU A 69 -7.71 14.00 7.19
CA LEU A 69 -7.12 14.90 8.19
C LEU A 69 -8.17 15.69 8.98
N GLU A 70 -9.40 15.75 8.48
CA GLU A 70 -10.52 16.46 9.11
C GLU A 70 -11.37 15.57 10.03
N ALA A 71 -11.14 14.25 10.03
CA ALA A 71 -11.89 13.25 10.80
C ALA A 71 -11.29 13.01 12.20
#